data_AF-A0A7Y3CIK0-F1
#
_entry.id   AF-A0A7Y3CIK0-F1
#
_cell.length_a   1.000
_cell.length_b   1.000
_cell.length_c   1.000
_cell.angle_alpha   90.00
_cell.angle_beta   90.00
_cell.angle_gamma   90.00
#
_symmetry.space_group_name_H-M   'P 1'
#
loop_
_entity.id
_entity.type
_entity.pdbx_description
1 polymer ?
#
loop_
_entity_poly.entity_id
_entity_poly.type
_entity_poly.pdbx_seq_one_letter_code
_entity_poly.pdbx_strand_id
1 'polypeptide(L)'
;DSLQIDTEVGHFRSFTPTNISRSYRFYLPSTILQGANTRLYNNNTSLSINAGEIGTYNGIAAQAFEKTRGKLYGLGATYRVDEQWELGAQFWNTIDPEVGENHRSYAGLLEYQDTESSQELQIHFLVDNQSNTGVWLDDEFKYGKWQHNFGVFYFEPELLWTDTPIDNDREGLYFRSNRRSFRWQWTLGSEVSKNNLDENPALAGNISTISFINGTWRYRRKTQFGGSLNLNTSHADSGTAVDDSNIYGLKGFALHRFFLGTSRLQLSLTENDVPGDDTTSYGALWDHVWNAPFLNRLNTDIEYNWTDQRDDELSLRLSVEKSLLADLKATGTAQHVITEDTTIGKFKGTSLSFGLNWQFYENWLISLNADYNRNMNDPDNLESTTTDGKTVLFSISYARASGRKPLLYGRPTGNPGRGRITGKVFLDENQDGTQNVNETALKSILVYLDGRFTTETDSEGKFEFWPVASGNHYISIGIEDAPLPWGLDDESAKLVYVPTRGEGEIDFALIKLNE
;
A
#
# COMPACT_ATOMS: atom_id res chain seq x y z
N ASP A 1 -5.30 34.80 11.32
CA ASP A 1 -4.93 33.74 10.35
C ASP A 1 -4.18 34.34 9.17
N SER A 2 -2.95 33.90 8.93
CA SER A 2 -2.21 34.31 7.73
C SER A 2 -2.56 33.37 6.58
N LEU A 3 -3.00 33.91 5.45
CA LEU A 3 -3.10 33.16 4.20
C LEU A 3 -1.70 32.69 3.79
N GLN A 4 -1.58 31.39 3.50
CA GLN A 4 -0.38 30.77 2.99
C GLN A 4 -0.60 30.36 1.53
N ILE A 5 0.48 30.35 0.76
CA ILE A 5 0.48 30.00 -0.65
C ILE A 5 1.60 29.00 -0.86
N ASP A 6 1.28 27.87 -1.48
CA ASP A 6 2.23 26.89 -1.97
C ASP A 6 2.05 26.73 -3.48
N THR A 7 3.15 26.73 -4.22
CA THR A 7 3.13 26.64 -5.68
C THR A 7 4.22 25.70 -6.14
N GLU A 8 3.82 24.70 -6.92
CA GLU A 8 4.69 23.72 -7.52
C GLU A 8 4.64 23.87 -9.05
N VAL A 9 5.80 23.80 -9.69
CA VAL A 9 5.94 23.89 -11.16
C VAL A 9 6.95 22.85 -11.62
N GLY A 10 6.60 22.11 -12.67
CA GLY A 10 7.41 21.00 -13.16
C GLY A 10 6.56 19.74 -13.22
N HIS A 11 7.11 18.63 -12.75
CA HIS A 11 6.43 17.34 -12.67
C HIS A 11 5.92 17.10 -11.26
N PHE A 12 4.62 16.89 -11.10
CA PHE A 12 3.97 16.71 -9.80
C PHE A 12 2.71 15.86 -9.95
N ARG A 13 2.18 15.36 -8.83
CA ARG A 13 0.87 14.68 -8.82
C ARG A 13 -0.25 15.68 -8.62
N SER A 14 -1.31 15.55 -9.41
CA SER A 14 -2.49 16.40 -9.34
C SER A 14 -3.05 16.37 -7.92
N PHE A 15 -3.26 17.55 -7.34
CA PHE A 15 -3.68 17.66 -5.96
C PHE A 15 -5.21 17.72 -5.84
N THR A 16 -5.79 16.69 -5.23
CA THR A 16 -7.14 16.69 -4.66
C THR A 16 -7.00 16.79 -3.13
N PRO A 17 -7.79 17.62 -2.43
CA PRO A 17 -7.77 17.67 -0.98
C PRO A 17 -7.96 16.27 -0.36
N THR A 18 -7.13 15.92 0.62
CA THR A 18 -7.02 14.55 1.15
C THR A 18 -8.37 13.97 1.56
N ASN A 19 -9.18 14.73 2.29
CA ASN A 19 -10.49 14.29 2.76
C ASN A 19 -11.48 14.02 1.61
N ILE A 20 -11.34 14.69 0.46
CA ILE A 20 -12.17 14.42 -0.74
C ILE A 20 -11.64 13.19 -1.46
N SER A 21 -10.32 13.10 -1.62
CA SER A 21 -9.69 12.01 -2.38
C SER A 21 -9.67 10.68 -1.64
N ARG A 22 -9.93 10.67 -0.34
CA ARG A 22 -9.78 9.47 0.48
C ARG A 22 -10.87 9.38 1.50
N SER A 23 -11.33 8.15 1.63
CA SER A 23 -12.06 7.66 2.76
C SER A 23 -11.44 6.34 3.21
N TYR A 24 -12.10 5.63 4.13
CA TYR A 24 -11.54 4.39 4.66
C TYR A 24 -11.37 3.28 3.60
N ARG A 25 -12.33 3.14 2.67
CA ARG A 25 -12.32 2.06 1.66
C ARG A 25 -12.06 2.58 0.25
N PHE A 26 -12.44 3.82 -0.04
CA PHE A 26 -12.43 4.37 -1.38
C PHE A 26 -11.40 5.48 -1.51
N TYR A 27 -10.75 5.50 -2.67
CA TYR A 27 -9.81 6.54 -3.00
C TYR A 27 -10.08 7.05 -4.41
N LEU A 28 -9.90 8.35 -4.59
CA LEU A 28 -9.88 9.01 -5.89
C LEU A 28 -8.41 9.23 -6.27
N PRO A 29 -7.92 8.59 -7.35
CA PRO A 29 -6.52 8.63 -7.72
C PRO A 29 -6.04 10.03 -8.10
N SER A 30 -4.73 10.20 -8.08
CA SER A 30 -4.04 11.38 -8.60
C SER A 30 -3.34 11.06 -9.91
N THR A 31 -3.23 12.07 -10.77
CA THR A 31 -2.61 12.00 -12.10
C THR A 31 -1.26 12.71 -12.07
N ILE A 32 -0.23 12.16 -12.71
CA ILE A 32 1.06 12.85 -12.83
C ILE A 32 0.96 13.89 -13.96
N LEU A 33 1.33 15.13 -13.65
CA LEU A 33 1.24 16.27 -14.54
C LEU A 33 2.60 16.94 -14.75
N GLN A 34 2.85 17.40 -15.97
CA GLN A 34 3.79 18.48 -16.24
C GLN A 34 3.04 19.80 -16.34
N GLY A 35 3.25 20.70 -15.39
CA GLY A 35 2.53 21.98 -15.39
C GLY A 35 2.76 22.82 -14.14
N ALA A 36 1.67 23.33 -13.56
CA ALA A 36 1.68 24.04 -12.30
C ALA A 36 0.51 23.62 -11.38
N ASN A 37 0.81 23.56 -10.08
CA ASN A 37 -0.16 23.45 -9.00
C ASN A 37 0.00 24.67 -8.09
N THR A 38 -1.11 25.21 -7.60
CA THR A 38 -1.10 26.26 -6.58
C THR A 38 -2.16 25.97 -5.54
N ARG A 39 -1.75 26.00 -4.28
CA ARG A 39 -2.60 25.86 -3.11
C ARG A 39 -2.59 27.15 -2.30
N LEU A 40 -3.78 27.69 -2.06
CA LEU A 40 -4.02 28.82 -1.16
C LEU A 40 -4.73 28.28 0.08
N TYR A 41 -4.17 28.45 1.26
CA TYR A 41 -4.80 27.87 2.45
C TYR A 41 -4.61 28.72 3.71
N ASN A 42 -5.53 28.53 4.65
CA ASN A 42 -5.45 29.05 6.01
C ASN A 42 -5.87 27.94 7.00
N ASN A 43 -6.37 28.31 8.19
CA ASN A 43 -6.79 27.33 9.19
C ASN A 43 -8.11 26.62 8.82
N ASN A 44 -9.02 27.30 8.10
CA ASN A 44 -10.38 26.85 7.86
C ASN A 44 -10.69 26.63 6.37
N THR A 45 -9.82 27.07 5.47
CA THR A 45 -10.08 27.04 4.03
C THR A 45 -8.83 26.64 3.29
N SER A 46 -8.99 25.76 2.32
CA SER A 46 -7.95 25.39 1.36
C SER A 46 -8.55 25.47 -0.04
N LEU A 47 -7.87 26.15 -0.97
CA LEU A 47 -8.18 26.18 -2.39
C LEU A 47 -6.98 25.60 -3.14
N SER A 48 -7.21 24.69 -4.08
CA SER A 48 -6.19 24.16 -4.98
C SER A 48 -6.56 24.42 -6.43
N ILE A 49 -5.54 24.70 -7.23
CA ILE A 49 -5.64 24.93 -8.67
C ILE A 49 -4.57 24.10 -9.33
N ASN A 50 -4.98 23.19 -10.20
CA ASN A 50 -4.09 22.30 -10.94
C ASN A 50 -4.25 22.54 -12.43
N ALA A 51 -3.15 22.60 -13.18
CA ALA A 51 -3.17 22.67 -14.63
C ALA A 51 -1.90 22.06 -15.21
N GLY A 52 -2.04 21.10 -16.12
CA GLY A 52 -0.88 20.48 -16.76
C GLY A 52 -1.21 19.52 -17.90
N GLU A 53 -0.15 19.07 -18.55
CA GLU A 53 -0.18 17.96 -19.50
C GLU A 53 0.04 16.66 -18.73
N ILE A 54 -0.73 15.64 -19.09
CA ILE A 54 -0.67 14.33 -18.45
C ILE A 54 0.61 13.62 -18.89
N GLY A 55 1.20 12.84 -17.99
CA GLY A 55 2.30 11.95 -18.34
C GLY A 55 2.53 10.86 -17.31
N THR A 56 3.55 10.07 -17.56
CA THR A 56 3.96 8.95 -16.71
C THR A 56 5.46 9.00 -16.49
N TYR A 57 5.91 8.38 -15.39
CA TYR A 57 7.33 8.20 -15.13
C TYR A 57 7.77 6.82 -15.61
N ASN A 58 8.59 6.80 -16.66
CA ASN A 58 9.11 5.56 -17.23
C ASN A 58 10.61 5.42 -16.97
N GLY A 59 11.07 4.20 -16.68
CA GLY A 59 12.49 3.88 -16.53
C GLY A 59 12.81 3.04 -15.29
N ILE A 60 13.74 2.09 -15.44
CA ILE A 60 14.09 1.11 -14.40
C ILE A 60 15.02 1.71 -13.33
N ALA A 61 16.05 2.46 -13.75
CA ALA A 61 17.06 3.04 -12.85
C ALA A 61 16.89 4.53 -12.58
N ALA A 62 16.40 5.28 -13.57
CA ALA A 62 16.06 6.69 -13.46
C ALA A 62 14.73 6.90 -14.19
N GLN A 63 13.76 7.47 -13.49
CA GLN A 63 12.46 7.78 -14.05
C GLN A 63 12.55 9.06 -14.87
N ALA A 64 12.28 8.96 -16.16
CA ALA A 64 12.07 10.09 -17.04
C ALA A 64 10.57 10.33 -17.17
N PHE A 65 10.15 11.59 -17.06
CA PHE A 65 8.77 11.95 -17.36
C PHE A 65 8.55 11.87 -18.87
N GLU A 66 7.62 11.01 -19.27
CA GLU A 66 7.16 10.89 -20.65
C GLU A 66 5.74 11.46 -20.73
N LYS A 67 5.55 12.44 -21.61
CA LYS A 67 4.23 13.01 -21.87
C LYS A 67 3.36 11.96 -22.54
N THR A 68 2.21 11.68 -21.95
CA THR A 68 1.13 10.95 -22.59
C THR A 68 0.23 11.94 -23.34
N ARG A 69 -0.84 11.44 -23.96
CA ARG A 69 -1.84 12.33 -24.57
C ARG A 69 -2.76 12.89 -23.48
N GLY A 70 -2.98 14.20 -23.53
CA GLY A 70 -4.05 14.85 -22.77
C GLY A 70 -3.61 15.95 -21.82
N LYS A 71 -4.61 16.68 -21.32
CA LYS A 71 -4.45 17.80 -20.39
C LYS A 71 -5.48 17.67 -19.27
N LEU A 72 -5.05 18.01 -18.06
CA LEU A 72 -5.89 18.00 -16.88
C LEU A 72 -5.89 19.38 -16.22
N TYR A 73 -7.09 19.86 -15.91
CA TYR A 73 -7.30 21.10 -15.15
C TYR A 73 -8.23 20.80 -13.99
N GLY A 74 -7.91 21.30 -12.81
CA GLY A 74 -8.75 21.09 -11.65
C GLY A 74 -8.77 22.24 -10.66
N LEU A 75 -9.89 22.32 -9.95
CA LEU A 75 -10.15 23.28 -8.90
C LEU A 75 -10.71 22.52 -7.69
N GLY A 76 -10.03 22.62 -6.55
CA GLY A 76 -10.46 22.00 -5.30
C GLY A 76 -10.66 23.03 -4.21
N ALA A 77 -11.63 22.82 -3.35
CA ALA A 77 -11.84 23.65 -2.17
C ALA A 77 -12.27 22.79 -0.98
N THR A 78 -11.71 23.07 0.20
CA THR A 78 -12.27 22.62 1.47
C THR A 78 -12.55 23.81 2.39
N TYR A 79 -13.60 23.68 3.18
CA TYR A 79 -14.04 24.69 4.13
C TYR A 79 -14.50 24.04 5.43
N ARG A 80 -13.80 24.36 6.52
CA ARG A 80 -14.14 23.99 7.89
C ARG A 80 -15.13 24.99 8.46
N VAL A 81 -16.37 24.53 8.64
CA VAL A 81 -17.49 25.33 9.13
C VAL A 81 -17.29 25.65 10.62
N ASP A 82 -16.94 24.64 11.41
CA ASP A 82 -16.65 24.73 12.84
C ASP A 82 -15.65 23.62 13.26
N GLU A 83 -15.55 23.30 14.54
CA GLU A 83 -14.62 22.28 15.03
C GLU A 83 -15.01 20.84 14.63
N GLN A 84 -16.26 20.63 14.22
CA GLN A 84 -16.82 19.31 13.91
C GLN A 84 -17.09 19.10 12.42
N TRP A 85 -17.42 20.16 11.67
CA TRP A 85 -17.87 20.04 10.28
C TRP A 85 -16.86 20.58 9.27
N GLU A 86 -16.57 19.77 8.25
CA GLU A 86 -15.78 20.15 7.08
C GLU A 86 -16.53 19.80 5.78
N LEU A 87 -16.44 20.70 4.79
CA LEU A 87 -17.04 20.55 3.47
C LEU A 87 -15.93 20.54 2.42
N GLY A 88 -16.07 19.72 1.39
CA GLY A 88 -15.14 19.66 0.27
C GLY A 88 -15.85 19.62 -1.08
N ALA A 89 -15.24 20.24 -2.08
CA ALA A 89 -15.64 20.11 -3.48
C ALA A 89 -14.39 20.09 -4.37
N GLN A 90 -14.39 19.23 -5.38
CA GLN A 90 -13.33 19.11 -6.37
C GLN A 90 -13.94 19.01 -7.76
N PHE A 91 -13.35 19.72 -8.70
CA PHE A 91 -13.68 19.68 -10.12
C PHE A 91 -12.45 19.28 -10.93
N TRP A 92 -12.64 18.41 -11.91
CA TRP A 92 -11.66 18.10 -12.94
C TRP A 92 -12.26 18.26 -14.34
N ASN A 93 -11.42 18.68 -15.27
CA ASN A 93 -11.70 18.72 -16.69
C ASN A 93 -10.52 18.11 -17.45
N THR A 94 -10.77 16.93 -18.01
CA THR A 94 -9.81 16.12 -18.76
C THR A 94 -10.04 16.33 -20.25
N ILE A 95 -9.00 16.70 -20.98
CA ILE A 95 -9.08 16.99 -22.42
C ILE A 95 -8.07 16.10 -23.16
N ASP A 96 -8.56 15.41 -24.19
CA ASP A 96 -7.84 14.53 -25.10
C ASP A 96 -7.00 13.47 -24.35
N PRO A 97 -7.55 12.75 -23.35
CA PRO A 97 -6.78 11.74 -22.65
C PRO A 97 -6.36 10.63 -23.61
N GLU A 98 -5.27 9.92 -23.29
CA GLU A 98 -4.80 8.77 -24.08
C GLU A 98 -5.86 7.65 -24.16
N VAL A 99 -6.62 7.48 -23.07
CA VAL A 99 -7.70 6.50 -22.95
C VAL A 99 -8.98 7.23 -22.56
N GLY A 100 -10.09 6.90 -23.23
CA GLY A 100 -11.41 7.48 -22.96
C GLY A 100 -11.69 8.78 -23.73
N GLU A 101 -12.79 9.42 -23.38
CA GLU A 101 -13.22 10.68 -23.99
C GLU A 101 -12.97 11.88 -23.08
N ASN A 102 -13.10 13.09 -23.66
CA ASN A 102 -13.13 14.32 -22.90
C ASN A 102 -14.26 14.26 -21.87
N HIS A 103 -13.93 14.45 -20.61
CA HIS A 103 -14.91 14.38 -19.55
C HIS A 103 -14.62 15.41 -18.46
N ARG A 104 -15.63 15.62 -17.63
CA ARG A 104 -15.54 16.44 -16.42
C ARG A 104 -16.05 15.60 -15.26
N SER A 105 -15.38 15.70 -14.13
CA SER A 105 -15.82 15.05 -12.90
C SER A 105 -15.93 16.07 -11.77
N TYR A 106 -16.90 15.83 -10.90
CA TYR A 106 -17.19 16.64 -9.74
C TYR A 106 -17.26 15.70 -8.54
N ALA A 107 -16.36 15.88 -7.59
CA ALA A 107 -16.45 15.21 -6.31
C ALA A 107 -16.84 16.20 -5.22
N GLY A 108 -17.52 15.73 -4.20
CA GLY A 108 -17.64 16.49 -2.97
C GLY A 108 -17.71 15.61 -1.74
N LEU A 109 -17.55 16.29 -0.62
CA LEU A 109 -17.38 15.71 0.70
C LEU A 109 -18.22 16.50 1.71
N LEU A 110 -18.86 15.75 2.59
CA LEU A 110 -19.34 16.22 3.89
C LEU A 110 -18.68 15.37 4.98
N GLU A 111 -17.94 16.00 5.86
CA GLU A 111 -17.26 15.34 6.98
C GLU A 111 -17.76 15.88 8.30
N TYR A 112 -18.06 14.96 9.22
CA TYR A 112 -18.35 15.23 10.62
C TYR A 112 -17.35 14.50 11.50
N GLN A 113 -16.65 15.24 12.36
CA GLN A 113 -15.69 14.69 13.30
C GLN A 113 -16.03 15.12 14.73
N ASP A 114 -16.17 14.15 15.62
CA ASP A 114 -16.34 14.38 17.05
C ASP A 114 -15.17 13.80 17.84
N THR A 115 -14.33 14.71 18.35
CA THR A 115 -13.16 14.35 19.13
C THR A 115 -13.49 13.73 20.49
N GLU A 116 -14.66 14.03 21.09
CA GLU A 116 -15.02 13.47 22.40
C GLU A 116 -15.41 11.99 22.28
N SER A 117 -16.21 11.64 21.28
CA SER A 117 -16.58 10.25 20.99
C SER A 117 -15.56 9.51 20.12
N SER A 118 -14.57 10.21 19.55
CA SER A 118 -13.64 9.69 18.55
C SER A 118 -14.39 9.07 17.37
N GLN A 119 -15.41 9.78 16.89
CA GLN A 119 -16.20 9.43 15.71
C GLN A 119 -15.82 10.34 14.53
N GLU A 120 -15.76 9.76 13.34
CA GLU A 120 -15.53 10.45 12.08
C GLU A 120 -16.43 9.85 10.99
N LEU A 121 -17.36 10.65 10.50
CA LEU A 121 -18.30 10.28 9.45
C LEU A 121 -17.96 11.08 8.19
N GLN A 122 -17.78 10.39 7.07
CA GLN A 122 -17.57 10.99 5.76
C GLN A 122 -18.65 10.53 4.80
N ILE A 123 -19.16 11.48 4.02
CA ILE A 123 -20.09 11.22 2.92
C ILE A 123 -19.49 11.86 1.69
N HIS A 124 -19.31 11.05 0.66
CA HIS A 124 -18.78 11.48 -0.61
C HIS A 124 -19.79 11.27 -1.72
N PHE A 125 -19.70 12.15 -2.71
CA PHE A 125 -20.43 12.01 -3.96
C PHE A 125 -19.48 12.32 -5.12
N LEU A 126 -19.66 11.61 -6.21
CA LEU A 126 -18.92 11.77 -7.45
C LEU A 126 -19.92 11.76 -8.59
N VAL A 127 -19.81 12.71 -9.51
CA VAL A 127 -20.63 12.80 -10.71
C VAL A 127 -19.75 13.18 -11.89
N ASP A 128 -19.93 12.51 -13.02
CA ASP A 128 -19.27 12.90 -14.26
C ASP A 128 -20.21 13.64 -15.25
N ASN A 129 -19.68 14.11 -16.38
CA ASN A 129 -20.46 14.80 -17.40
C ASN A 129 -21.37 13.88 -18.23
N GLN A 130 -21.24 12.56 -18.08
CA GLN A 130 -22.15 11.57 -18.68
C GLN A 130 -23.35 11.29 -17.76
N SER A 131 -23.38 11.93 -16.58
CA SER A 131 -24.38 11.75 -15.51
C SER A 131 -24.24 10.44 -14.75
N ASN A 132 -23.10 9.75 -14.88
CA ASN A 132 -22.80 8.62 -14.01
C ASN A 132 -22.49 9.16 -12.61
N THR A 133 -22.89 8.41 -11.59
CA THR A 133 -22.84 8.81 -10.20
C THR A 133 -22.20 7.74 -9.32
N GLY A 134 -21.47 8.21 -8.31
CA GLY A 134 -20.93 7.41 -7.23
C GLY A 134 -21.24 8.07 -5.90
N VAL A 135 -21.69 7.29 -4.93
CA VAL A 135 -21.95 7.76 -3.56
C VAL A 135 -21.43 6.71 -2.60
N TRP A 136 -20.68 7.16 -1.60
CA TRP A 136 -20.27 6.30 -0.50
C TRP A 136 -20.28 7.05 0.81
N LEU A 137 -20.51 6.31 1.88
CA LEU A 137 -20.54 6.78 3.25
C LEU A 137 -19.64 5.87 4.06
N ASP A 138 -18.76 6.48 4.85
CA ASP A 138 -17.86 5.79 5.75
C ASP A 138 -17.95 6.39 7.15
N ASP A 139 -18.17 5.56 8.15
CA ASP A 139 -18.22 5.93 9.56
C ASP A 139 -17.12 5.18 10.31
N GLU A 140 -16.25 5.93 10.96
CA GLU A 140 -15.28 5.44 11.93
C GLU A 140 -15.71 5.84 13.33
N PHE A 141 -15.72 4.88 14.26
CA PHE A 141 -15.92 5.20 15.67
C PHE A 141 -15.17 4.27 16.60
N LYS A 142 -14.78 4.78 17.76
CA LYS A 142 -14.10 4.00 18.80
C LYS A 142 -15.04 3.63 19.93
N TYR A 143 -15.20 2.33 20.16
CA TYR A 143 -15.94 1.79 21.29
C TYR A 143 -15.04 0.95 22.21
N GLY A 144 -14.68 1.52 23.35
CA GLY A 144 -13.80 0.88 24.33
C GLY A 144 -12.38 0.70 23.80
N LYS A 145 -12.01 -0.52 23.42
CA LYS A 145 -10.69 -0.84 22.82
C LYS A 145 -10.78 -1.22 21.35
N TRP A 146 -11.97 -1.11 20.78
CA TRP A 146 -12.24 -1.40 19.40
C TRP A 146 -12.37 -0.10 18.62
N GLN A 147 -11.82 -0.11 17.42
CA GLN A 147 -12.02 0.89 16.38
C GLN A 147 -12.80 0.19 15.27
N HIS A 148 -13.95 0.74 14.93
CA HIS A 148 -14.87 0.19 13.96
C HIS A 148 -14.93 1.11 12.76
N ASN A 149 -14.89 0.52 11.58
CA ASN A 149 -15.11 1.20 10.31
C ASN A 149 -16.26 0.48 9.62
N PHE A 150 -17.28 1.21 9.25
CA PHE A 150 -18.43 0.70 8.50
C PHE A 150 -18.67 1.62 7.32
N GLY A 151 -19.02 1.05 6.18
CA GLY A 151 -19.38 1.85 5.02
C GLY A 151 -20.35 1.17 4.09
N VAL A 152 -21.01 2.01 3.30
CA VAL A 152 -21.93 1.63 2.23
C VAL A 152 -21.58 2.41 0.99
N PHE A 153 -21.70 1.78 -0.18
CA PHE A 153 -21.27 2.40 -1.42
C PHE A 153 -22.10 1.94 -2.61
N TYR A 154 -22.16 2.81 -3.61
CA TYR A 154 -22.82 2.61 -4.88
C TYR A 154 -22.06 3.40 -5.95
N PHE A 155 -21.64 2.74 -7.03
CA PHE A 155 -20.97 3.35 -8.17
C PHE A 155 -21.58 2.82 -9.46
N GLU A 156 -22.13 3.73 -10.27
CA GLU A 156 -22.63 3.38 -11.59
C GLU A 156 -21.50 2.92 -12.52
N PRO A 157 -21.81 2.13 -13.55
CA PRO A 157 -20.84 1.76 -14.57
C PRO A 157 -20.27 2.99 -15.28
N GLU A 158 -19.06 2.83 -15.84
CA GLU A 158 -18.39 3.87 -16.63
C GLU A 158 -18.14 5.20 -15.90
N LEU A 159 -18.25 5.23 -14.56
CA LEU A 159 -17.95 6.42 -13.77
C LEU A 159 -16.50 6.87 -14.00
N LEU A 160 -16.33 8.12 -14.43
CA LEU A 160 -15.03 8.68 -14.77
C LEU A 160 -14.49 9.62 -13.69
N TRP A 161 -13.19 9.52 -13.43
CA TRP A 161 -12.44 10.44 -12.60
C TRP A 161 -11.05 10.66 -13.18
N THR A 162 -10.73 11.91 -13.53
CA THR A 162 -9.46 12.25 -14.23
C THR A 162 -9.18 11.26 -15.37
N ASP A 163 -7.93 11.03 -15.74
CA ASP A 163 -7.53 10.02 -16.72
C ASP A 163 -7.34 8.60 -16.15
N THR A 164 -7.51 8.43 -14.83
CA THR A 164 -7.22 7.16 -14.15
C THR A 164 -8.53 6.43 -13.84
N PRO A 165 -8.67 5.14 -14.21
CA PRO A 165 -9.83 4.35 -13.82
C PRO A 165 -10.04 4.33 -12.31
N ILE A 166 -11.30 4.32 -11.89
CA ILE A 166 -11.72 4.18 -10.50
C ILE A 166 -12.57 2.94 -10.32
N ASP A 167 -12.83 2.61 -9.05
CA ASP A 167 -13.87 1.67 -8.69
C ASP A 167 -15.22 2.14 -9.26
N ASN A 168 -15.83 1.30 -10.09
CA ASN A 168 -17.13 1.56 -10.71
C ASN A 168 -17.88 0.26 -10.95
N ASP A 169 -19.13 0.36 -11.41
CA ASP A 169 -20.01 -0.80 -11.67
C ASP A 169 -20.13 -1.73 -10.44
N ARG A 170 -20.33 -1.14 -9.26
CA ARG A 170 -20.51 -1.92 -8.03
C ARG A 170 -21.29 -1.23 -6.94
N GLU A 171 -21.96 -2.04 -6.13
CA GLU A 171 -22.63 -1.61 -4.91
C GLU A 171 -22.34 -2.59 -3.77
N GLY A 172 -22.41 -2.11 -2.53
CA GLY A 172 -22.15 -2.98 -1.40
C GLY A 172 -22.03 -2.27 -0.08
N LEU A 173 -21.62 -3.06 0.91
CA LEU A 173 -21.34 -2.60 2.26
C LEU A 173 -20.19 -3.38 2.85
N TYR A 174 -19.46 -2.74 3.75
CA TYR A 174 -18.37 -3.38 4.45
C TYR A 174 -18.38 -2.98 5.92
N PHE A 175 -17.76 -3.86 6.72
CA PHE A 175 -17.46 -3.61 8.11
C PHE A 175 -16.06 -4.12 8.41
N ARG A 176 -15.32 -3.35 9.20
CA ARG A 176 -14.02 -3.72 9.71
C ARG A 176 -13.88 -3.27 11.16
N SER A 177 -13.20 -4.07 11.95
CA SER A 177 -13.07 -3.84 13.38
C SER A 177 -11.71 -4.28 13.88
N ASN A 178 -11.01 -3.34 14.48
CA ASN A 178 -9.66 -3.49 14.97
C ASN A 178 -9.63 -3.38 16.49
N ARG A 179 -8.92 -4.29 17.17
CA ARG A 179 -8.63 -4.21 18.61
C ARG A 179 -7.16 -4.38 18.87
N ARG A 180 -6.56 -3.35 19.45
CA ARG A 180 -5.17 -3.40 19.90
C ARG A 180 -5.07 -3.35 21.41
N SER A 181 -4.30 -4.28 21.97
CA SER A 181 -3.97 -4.37 23.39
C SER A 181 -2.54 -4.87 23.54
N PHE A 182 -1.98 -4.76 24.74
CA PHE A 182 -0.58 -5.15 24.99
C PHE A 182 -0.26 -6.62 24.63
N ARG A 183 -1.23 -7.53 24.81
CA ARG A 183 -1.08 -8.96 24.52
C ARG A 183 -1.84 -9.45 23.30
N TRP A 184 -2.81 -8.69 22.80
CA TRP A 184 -3.75 -9.16 21.80
C TRP A 184 -3.91 -8.11 20.71
N GLN A 185 -3.83 -8.54 19.47
CA GLN A 185 -4.21 -7.74 18.31
C GLN A 185 -5.21 -8.58 17.52
N TRP A 186 -6.36 -7.99 17.22
CA TRP A 186 -7.41 -8.63 16.44
C TRP A 186 -7.89 -7.66 15.37
N THR A 187 -8.07 -8.18 14.17
CA THR A 187 -8.61 -7.46 13.03
C THR A 187 -9.61 -8.39 12.39
N LEU A 188 -10.85 -7.95 12.25
CA LEU A 188 -11.90 -8.73 11.61
C LEU A 188 -12.65 -7.83 10.63
N GLY A 189 -13.10 -8.39 9.53
CA GLY A 189 -13.86 -7.65 8.54
C GLY A 189 -14.69 -8.54 7.64
N SER A 190 -15.68 -7.91 7.02
CA SER A 190 -16.57 -8.54 6.06
C SER A 190 -17.05 -7.48 5.07
N GLU A 191 -17.05 -7.81 3.79
CA GLU A 191 -17.58 -7.00 2.70
C GLU A 191 -18.49 -7.86 1.85
N VAL A 192 -19.66 -7.32 1.53
CA VAL A 192 -20.59 -7.91 0.56
C VAL A 192 -20.76 -6.89 -0.54
N SER A 193 -20.50 -7.30 -1.77
CA SER A 193 -20.62 -6.43 -2.95
C SER A 193 -21.21 -7.17 -4.13
N LYS A 194 -21.89 -6.41 -4.99
CA LYS A 194 -22.40 -6.83 -6.29
C LYS A 194 -21.74 -5.98 -7.36
N ASN A 195 -21.33 -6.59 -8.47
CA ASN A 195 -20.90 -5.88 -9.68
C ASN A 195 -21.88 -6.13 -10.85
N ASN A 196 -21.62 -5.51 -12.00
CA ASN A 196 -22.48 -5.58 -13.19
C ASN A 196 -23.92 -5.12 -12.89
N LEU A 197 -24.04 -3.91 -12.35
CA LEU A 197 -25.30 -3.32 -11.87
C LEU A 197 -26.33 -3.14 -13.00
N ASP A 198 -25.86 -2.93 -14.23
CA ASP A 198 -26.70 -2.81 -15.42
C ASP A 198 -27.04 -4.15 -16.09
N GLU A 199 -26.63 -5.28 -15.47
CA GLU A 199 -26.84 -6.64 -15.98
C GLU A 199 -26.36 -6.81 -17.45
N ASN A 200 -25.21 -6.20 -17.78
CA ASN A 200 -24.65 -6.27 -19.12
C ASN A 200 -24.37 -7.75 -19.46
N PRO A 201 -24.96 -8.29 -20.55
CA PRO A 201 -24.83 -9.70 -20.91
C PRO A 201 -23.40 -10.10 -21.31
N ALA A 202 -22.51 -9.12 -21.55
CA ALA A 202 -21.12 -9.35 -21.90
C ALA A 202 -20.16 -9.40 -20.70
N LEU A 203 -20.62 -9.04 -19.49
CA LEU A 203 -19.82 -9.00 -18.27
C LEU A 203 -20.29 -10.06 -17.28
N ALA A 204 -19.39 -10.60 -16.46
CA ALA A 204 -19.75 -11.51 -15.38
C ALA A 204 -20.21 -10.69 -14.18
N GLY A 205 -21.50 -10.78 -13.84
CA GLY A 205 -22.08 -10.22 -12.63
C GLY A 205 -22.08 -11.24 -11.50
N ASN A 206 -21.49 -10.87 -10.39
CA ASN A 206 -21.31 -11.70 -9.22
C ASN A 206 -21.73 -10.95 -7.96
N ILE A 207 -22.23 -11.69 -6.99
CA ILE A 207 -22.35 -11.24 -5.61
C ILE A 207 -21.23 -11.89 -4.82
N SER A 208 -20.28 -11.09 -4.36
CA SER A 208 -19.11 -11.56 -3.64
C SER A 208 -19.21 -11.20 -2.15
N THR A 209 -18.85 -12.14 -1.30
CA THR A 209 -18.67 -11.94 0.14
C THR A 209 -17.23 -12.28 0.52
N ILE A 210 -16.49 -11.29 1.01
CA ILE A 210 -15.12 -11.45 1.48
C ILE A 210 -15.13 -11.21 2.98
N SER A 211 -14.71 -12.19 3.77
CA SER A 211 -14.65 -12.09 5.23
C SER A 211 -13.31 -12.60 5.74
N PHE A 212 -12.75 -11.93 6.74
CA PHE A 212 -11.49 -12.34 7.32
C PHE A 212 -11.45 -12.11 8.83
N ILE A 213 -10.62 -12.90 9.51
CA ILE A 213 -10.29 -12.74 10.92
C ILE A 213 -8.79 -12.98 11.08
N ASN A 214 -8.10 -11.95 11.55
CA ASN A 214 -6.68 -11.93 11.84
C ASN A 214 -6.46 -11.73 13.34
N GLY A 215 -5.57 -12.52 13.94
CA GLY A 215 -5.35 -12.49 15.38
C GLY A 215 -3.92 -12.81 15.77
N THR A 216 -3.34 -12.00 16.66
CA THR A 216 -2.07 -12.31 17.32
C THR A 216 -2.17 -12.21 18.82
N TRP A 217 -1.44 -13.11 19.49
CA TRP A 217 -1.37 -13.24 20.93
C TRP A 217 0.06 -13.36 21.43
N ARG A 218 0.49 -12.36 22.20
CA ARG A 218 1.76 -12.38 22.92
C ARG A 218 1.62 -13.14 24.24
N TYR A 219 1.86 -14.45 24.19
CA TYR A 219 1.86 -15.32 25.37
C TYR A 219 2.93 -14.91 26.41
N ARG A 220 4.16 -14.64 25.93
CA ARG A 220 5.31 -14.16 26.75
C ARG A 220 6.14 -13.17 25.94
N ARG A 221 7.06 -12.45 26.59
CA ARG A 221 7.97 -11.49 25.91
C ARG A 221 8.76 -12.10 24.73
N LYS A 222 9.00 -13.41 24.75
CA LYS A 222 9.74 -14.14 23.71
C LYS A 222 8.87 -15.05 22.87
N THR A 223 7.56 -15.18 23.14
CA THR A 223 6.69 -16.14 22.45
C THR A 223 5.39 -15.47 22.04
N GLN A 224 5.08 -15.52 20.76
CA GLN A 224 3.86 -15.02 20.16
C GLN A 224 3.21 -16.13 19.32
N PHE A 225 1.90 -16.15 19.31
CA PHE A 225 1.10 -16.99 18.43
C PHE A 225 0.24 -16.07 17.56
N GLY A 226 -0.17 -16.55 16.41
CA GLY A 226 -1.17 -15.86 15.62
C GLY A 226 -1.78 -16.76 14.58
N GLY A 227 -2.75 -16.22 13.86
CA GLY A 227 -3.40 -16.92 12.77
C GLY A 227 -4.38 -16.02 12.04
N SER A 228 -4.79 -16.49 10.87
CA SER A 228 -5.77 -15.85 10.00
C SER A 228 -6.78 -16.86 9.49
N LEU A 229 -8.01 -16.40 9.27
CA LEU A 229 -9.07 -17.11 8.57
C LEU A 229 -9.60 -16.17 7.48
N ASN A 230 -9.67 -16.63 6.25
CA ASN A 230 -10.20 -15.91 5.10
C ASN A 230 -11.29 -16.75 4.43
N LEU A 231 -12.38 -16.12 4.08
CA LEU A 231 -13.51 -16.71 3.39
C LEU A 231 -13.84 -15.77 2.22
N ASN A 232 -13.76 -16.26 0.99
CA ASN A 232 -14.11 -15.51 -0.20
C ASN A 232 -15.10 -16.35 -1.02
N THR A 233 -16.36 -15.94 -1.02
CA THR A 233 -17.43 -16.65 -1.74
C THR A 233 -17.99 -15.74 -2.81
N SER A 234 -18.16 -16.26 -4.02
CA SER A 234 -18.75 -15.54 -5.14
C SER A 234 -19.91 -16.35 -5.69
N HIS A 235 -21.09 -15.73 -5.76
CA HIS A 235 -22.27 -16.30 -6.38
C HIS A 235 -22.50 -15.67 -7.74
N ALA A 236 -22.68 -16.49 -8.77
CA ALA A 236 -23.02 -16.01 -10.11
C ALA A 236 -24.43 -15.39 -10.12
N ASP A 237 -24.54 -14.13 -10.55
CA ASP A 237 -25.79 -13.37 -10.53
C ASP A 237 -26.28 -12.98 -11.93
N SER A 238 -25.41 -12.41 -12.78
CA SER A 238 -25.82 -11.86 -14.08
C SER A 238 -24.77 -12.00 -15.20
N GLY A 239 -25.22 -11.76 -16.44
CA GLY A 239 -24.40 -11.76 -17.64
C GLY A 239 -23.66 -13.08 -17.92
N THR A 240 -22.33 -13.04 -18.02
CA THR A 240 -21.51 -14.22 -18.33
C THR A 240 -21.03 -14.98 -17.10
N ALA A 241 -21.47 -14.61 -15.89
CA ALA A 241 -21.09 -15.32 -14.67
C ALA A 241 -21.64 -16.75 -14.71
N VAL A 242 -20.80 -17.73 -14.38
CA VAL A 242 -21.15 -19.14 -14.39
C VAL A 242 -20.59 -19.78 -13.13
N ASP A 243 -21.46 -20.52 -12.46
CA ASP A 243 -21.18 -21.30 -11.25
C ASP A 243 -20.69 -20.46 -10.05
N ASP A 244 -20.80 -21.05 -8.86
CA ASP A 244 -20.34 -20.42 -7.63
C ASP A 244 -18.86 -20.76 -7.39
N SER A 245 -18.14 -19.87 -6.71
CA SER A 245 -16.76 -20.13 -6.28
C SER A 245 -16.59 -19.85 -4.80
N ASN A 246 -15.94 -20.75 -4.09
CA ASN A 246 -15.66 -20.62 -2.66
C ASN A 246 -14.18 -20.86 -2.38
N ILE A 247 -13.53 -19.87 -1.77
CA ILE A 247 -12.13 -19.95 -1.37
C ILE A 247 -12.05 -19.77 0.14
N TYR A 248 -11.46 -20.75 0.82
CA TYR A 248 -11.26 -20.73 2.26
C TYR A 248 -9.77 -20.82 2.58
N GLY A 249 -9.26 -19.91 3.40
CA GLY A 249 -7.87 -19.89 3.83
C GLY A 249 -7.76 -19.90 5.34
N LEU A 250 -6.95 -20.78 5.90
CA LEU A 250 -6.62 -20.83 7.32
C LEU A 250 -5.10 -20.82 7.48
N LYS A 251 -4.57 -19.88 8.28
CA LYS A 251 -3.14 -19.84 8.64
C LYS A 251 -2.99 -19.79 10.15
N GLY A 252 -1.95 -20.43 10.66
CA GLY A 252 -1.59 -20.38 12.08
C GLY A 252 -0.08 -20.38 12.24
N PHE A 253 0.44 -19.59 13.18
CA PHE A 253 1.88 -19.52 13.43
C PHE A 253 2.24 -19.42 14.91
N ALA A 254 3.47 -19.84 15.19
CA ALA A 254 4.15 -19.65 16.47
C ALA A 254 5.52 -19.01 16.22
N LEU A 255 5.76 -17.88 16.86
CA LEU A 255 7.02 -17.15 16.83
C LEU A 255 7.70 -17.23 18.19
N HIS A 256 8.98 -17.60 18.21
CA HIS A 256 9.79 -17.68 19.42
C HIS A 256 11.18 -17.08 19.26
N ARG A 257 11.58 -16.25 20.23
CA ARG A 257 12.91 -15.63 20.29
C ARG A 257 13.88 -16.46 21.13
N PHE A 258 14.80 -17.13 20.45
CA PHE A 258 15.93 -17.85 21.01
C PHE A 258 17.15 -16.93 21.22
N PHE A 259 18.27 -17.51 21.69
CA PHE A 259 19.54 -16.76 21.79
C PHE A 259 20.23 -16.60 20.43
N LEU A 260 20.07 -17.59 19.55
CA LEU A 260 20.62 -17.61 18.18
C LEU A 260 19.81 -16.79 17.19
N GLY A 261 18.63 -16.31 17.55
CA GLY A 261 17.73 -15.64 16.62
C GLY A 261 16.26 -15.77 17.01
N THR A 262 15.38 -15.41 16.09
CA THR A 262 13.92 -15.55 16.22
C THR A 262 13.44 -16.54 15.17
N SER A 263 12.73 -17.60 15.58
CA SER A 263 12.10 -18.55 14.63
C SER A 263 10.60 -18.31 14.57
N ARG A 264 10.01 -18.48 13.38
CA ARG A 264 8.59 -18.59 13.13
C ARG A 264 8.30 -19.94 12.47
N LEU A 265 7.36 -20.69 13.02
CA LEU A 265 6.76 -21.84 12.35
C LEU A 265 5.32 -21.47 11.99
N GLN A 266 4.94 -21.65 10.74
CA GLN A 266 3.62 -21.36 10.22
C GLN A 266 3.08 -22.57 9.46
N LEU A 267 1.78 -22.83 9.63
CA LEU A 267 1.02 -23.82 8.88
C LEU A 267 -0.12 -23.10 8.17
N SER A 268 -0.43 -23.53 6.95
CA SER A 268 -1.53 -23.01 6.15
C SER A 268 -2.33 -24.11 5.48
N LEU A 269 -3.63 -23.85 5.31
CA LEU A 269 -4.58 -24.64 4.55
C LEU A 269 -5.36 -23.67 3.66
N THR A 270 -5.47 -23.97 2.38
CA THR A 270 -6.31 -23.23 1.44
C THR A 270 -7.15 -24.22 0.65
N GLU A 271 -8.46 -24.03 0.60
CA GLU A 271 -9.40 -24.82 -0.18
C GLU A 271 -9.98 -23.88 -1.24
N ASN A 272 -9.79 -24.24 -2.50
CA ASN A 272 -10.26 -23.50 -3.66
C ASN A 272 -11.28 -24.37 -4.39
N ASP A 273 -12.56 -24.12 -4.14
CA ASP A 273 -13.67 -24.70 -4.88
C ASP A 273 -14.08 -23.69 -5.97
N VAL A 274 -13.42 -23.77 -7.12
CA VAL A 274 -13.70 -22.90 -8.28
C VAL A 274 -14.19 -23.74 -9.46
N PRO A 275 -15.02 -23.17 -10.35
CA PRO A 275 -15.54 -23.93 -11.49
C PRO A 275 -14.42 -24.51 -12.38
N GLY A 276 -14.35 -25.84 -12.42
CA GLY A 276 -13.36 -26.57 -13.23
C GLY A 276 -12.04 -26.89 -12.53
N ASP A 277 -11.83 -26.44 -11.30
CA ASP A 277 -10.65 -26.76 -10.49
C ASP A 277 -11.00 -26.75 -9.00
N ASP A 278 -11.01 -27.94 -8.39
CA ASP A 278 -11.18 -28.12 -6.95
C ASP A 278 -9.83 -28.58 -6.40
N THR A 279 -9.21 -27.73 -5.58
CA THR A 279 -7.87 -27.97 -5.06
C THR A 279 -7.77 -27.56 -3.59
N THR A 280 -7.29 -28.50 -2.79
CA THR A 280 -6.88 -28.24 -1.41
C THR A 280 -5.36 -28.19 -1.30
N SER A 281 -4.84 -27.01 -0.93
CA SER A 281 -3.42 -26.75 -0.71
C SER A 281 -3.10 -26.67 0.78
N TYR A 282 -1.98 -27.26 1.17
CA TYR A 282 -1.43 -27.22 2.50
C TYR A 282 -0.02 -26.64 2.45
N GLY A 283 0.38 -25.90 3.48
CA GLY A 283 1.70 -25.29 3.54
C GLY A 283 2.31 -25.36 4.93
N ALA A 284 3.64 -25.48 4.96
CA ALA A 284 4.44 -25.38 6.17
C ALA A 284 5.66 -24.49 5.91
N LEU A 285 5.77 -23.40 6.67
CA LEU A 285 6.87 -22.45 6.59
C LEU A 285 7.63 -22.39 7.91
N TRP A 286 8.95 -22.53 7.84
CA TRP A 286 9.87 -22.21 8.90
C TRP A 286 10.78 -21.06 8.47
N ASP A 287 10.65 -19.92 9.13
CA ASP A 287 11.50 -18.73 8.97
C ASP A 287 12.38 -18.57 10.22
N HIS A 288 13.63 -18.16 10.03
CA HIS A 288 14.52 -17.85 11.13
C HIS A 288 15.46 -16.66 10.85
N VAL A 289 15.25 -15.60 11.62
CA VAL A 289 16.13 -14.44 11.66
C VAL A 289 17.24 -14.69 12.67
N TRP A 290 18.48 -14.83 12.19
CA TRP A 290 19.65 -15.15 13.00
C TRP A 290 20.21 -13.91 13.71
N ASN A 291 20.67 -14.11 14.94
CA ASN A 291 21.44 -13.13 15.70
C ASN A 291 22.94 -13.25 15.34
N ALA A 292 23.35 -12.56 14.27
CA ALA A 292 24.72 -12.54 13.77
C ALA A 292 25.35 -11.14 13.95
N PRO A 293 26.16 -10.87 14.99
CA PRO A 293 26.65 -9.52 15.31
C PRO A 293 27.50 -8.83 14.23
N PHE A 294 28.02 -9.61 13.27
CA PHE A 294 28.85 -9.12 12.16
C PHE A 294 28.06 -8.87 10.87
N LEU A 295 26.74 -9.10 10.91
CA LEU A 295 25.79 -8.82 9.84
C LEU A 295 24.72 -7.89 10.39
N ASN A 296 24.16 -7.05 9.52
CA ASN A 296 22.97 -6.28 9.86
C ASN A 296 21.74 -7.20 9.89
N ARG A 297 21.75 -8.20 9.00
CA ARG A 297 20.69 -9.20 8.88
C ARG A 297 21.21 -10.52 8.34
N LEU A 298 20.67 -11.62 8.87
CA LEU A 298 20.73 -12.95 8.27
C LEU A 298 19.39 -13.65 8.46
N ASN A 299 18.74 -14.07 7.36
CA ASN A 299 17.46 -14.81 7.39
C ASN A 299 17.57 -16.14 6.63
N THR A 300 16.91 -17.17 7.13
CA THR A 300 16.76 -18.45 6.42
C THR A 300 15.33 -18.93 6.46
N ASP A 301 14.82 -19.37 5.31
CA ASP A 301 13.45 -19.81 5.13
C ASP A 301 13.42 -21.20 4.51
N ILE A 302 12.54 -22.06 5.02
CA ILE A 302 12.21 -23.37 4.45
C ILE A 302 10.69 -23.42 4.35
N GLU A 303 10.19 -23.57 3.14
CA GLU A 303 8.75 -23.65 2.87
C GLU A 303 8.45 -24.92 2.09
N TYR A 304 7.43 -25.65 2.52
CA TYR A 304 6.94 -26.84 1.85
C TYR A 304 5.44 -26.73 1.65
N ASN A 305 5.00 -26.75 0.39
CA ASN A 305 3.60 -26.68 0.00
C ASN A 305 3.22 -27.96 -0.74
N TRP A 306 2.00 -28.45 -0.52
CA TRP A 306 1.50 -29.62 -1.25
C TRP A 306 -0.01 -29.54 -1.48
N THR A 307 -0.48 -30.17 -2.56
CA THR A 307 -1.89 -30.21 -2.94
C THR A 307 -2.48 -31.61 -2.83
N ASP A 308 -3.79 -31.72 -2.75
CA ASP A 308 -4.53 -32.98 -2.87
C ASP A 308 -4.47 -33.58 -4.29
N GLN A 309 -4.19 -32.76 -5.30
CA GLN A 309 -3.83 -33.18 -6.67
C GLN A 309 -2.42 -33.81 -6.77
N ARG A 310 -1.69 -33.90 -5.64
CA ARG A 310 -0.34 -34.48 -5.49
C ARG A 310 0.78 -33.68 -6.14
N ASP A 311 0.62 -32.37 -6.24
CA ASP A 311 1.72 -31.48 -6.57
C ASP A 311 2.38 -31.03 -5.28
N ASP A 312 3.72 -30.94 -5.25
CA ASP A 312 4.47 -30.48 -4.09
C ASP A 312 5.61 -29.52 -4.46
N GLU A 313 5.86 -28.56 -3.59
CA GLU A 313 6.91 -27.56 -3.75
C GLU A 313 7.73 -27.43 -2.48
N LEU A 314 9.06 -27.49 -2.62
CA LEU A 314 10.03 -27.17 -1.58
C LEU A 314 10.82 -25.93 -1.98
N SER A 315 10.76 -24.89 -1.16
CA SER A 315 11.49 -23.64 -1.32
C SER A 315 12.47 -23.43 -0.17
N LEU A 316 13.72 -23.11 -0.50
CA LEU A 316 14.79 -22.80 0.44
C LEU A 316 15.30 -21.39 0.12
N ARG A 317 15.36 -20.51 1.13
CA ARG A 317 15.84 -19.14 0.96
C ARG A 317 16.89 -18.78 2.01
N LEU A 318 17.89 -18.01 1.58
CA LEU A 318 18.89 -17.37 2.43
C LEU A 318 18.99 -15.90 2.03
N SER A 319 18.89 -15.00 3.01
CA SER A 319 19.02 -13.57 2.78
C SER A 319 20.01 -12.94 3.76
N VAL A 320 20.87 -12.06 3.27
CA VAL A 320 21.93 -11.42 4.06
C VAL A 320 22.02 -9.93 3.76
N GLU A 321 22.23 -9.12 4.81
CA GLU A 321 22.56 -7.70 4.70
C GLU A 321 23.78 -7.37 5.55
N LYS A 322 24.69 -6.58 4.98
CA LYS A 322 25.87 -6.09 5.68
C LYS A 322 26.22 -4.67 5.26
N SER A 323 26.34 -3.79 6.25
CA SER A 323 26.99 -2.49 6.14
C SER A 323 28.50 -2.72 6.16
N LEU A 324 29.15 -2.48 5.03
CA LEU A 324 30.61 -2.57 4.88
C LEU A 324 31.30 -1.31 5.43
N LEU A 325 30.64 -0.16 5.26
CA LEU A 325 30.98 1.16 5.82
C LEU A 325 29.69 1.85 6.27
N ALA A 326 29.78 3.06 6.85
CA ALA A 326 28.59 3.84 7.24
C ALA A 326 27.69 4.22 6.06
N ASP A 327 28.29 4.35 4.88
CA ASP A 327 27.71 4.79 3.62
C ASP A 327 27.65 3.68 2.56
N LEU A 328 28.19 2.49 2.85
CA LEU A 328 28.28 1.36 1.92
C LEU A 328 27.58 0.13 2.47
N LYS A 329 26.54 -0.33 1.79
CA LYS A 329 25.77 -1.53 2.14
C LYS A 329 25.82 -2.56 1.04
N ALA A 330 25.90 -3.83 1.42
CA ALA A 330 25.77 -4.98 0.54
C ALA A 330 24.58 -5.84 0.97
N THR A 331 23.81 -6.32 0.00
CA THR A 331 22.70 -7.25 0.17
C THR A 331 22.92 -8.47 -0.70
N GLY A 332 22.37 -9.61 -0.29
CA GLY A 332 22.35 -10.79 -1.14
C GLY A 332 21.22 -11.71 -0.76
N THR A 333 20.59 -12.32 -1.77
CA THR A 333 19.60 -13.37 -1.58
C THR A 333 19.91 -14.57 -2.46
N ALA A 334 19.63 -15.75 -1.95
CA ALA A 334 19.70 -16.99 -2.68
C ALA A 334 18.42 -17.77 -2.41
N GLN A 335 17.77 -18.24 -3.47
CA GLN A 335 16.60 -19.09 -3.37
C GLN A 335 16.75 -20.31 -4.28
N HIS A 336 16.29 -21.45 -3.80
CA HIS A 336 16.13 -22.65 -4.60
C HIS A 336 14.73 -23.20 -4.39
N VAL A 337 14.04 -23.49 -5.49
CA VAL A 337 12.68 -24.04 -5.49
C VAL A 337 12.71 -25.34 -6.29
N ILE A 338 12.09 -26.38 -5.76
CA ILE A 338 11.85 -27.65 -6.42
C ILE A 338 10.35 -27.87 -6.39
N THR A 339 9.75 -28.03 -7.56
CA THR A 339 8.32 -28.31 -7.70
C THR A 339 8.17 -29.65 -8.42
N GLU A 340 7.35 -30.55 -7.91
CA GLU A 340 6.95 -31.77 -8.58
C GLU A 340 5.45 -31.66 -8.89
N ASP A 341 5.12 -31.65 -10.18
CA ASP A 341 3.76 -31.53 -10.68
C ASP A 341 3.38 -32.81 -11.43
N THR A 342 2.19 -33.34 -11.16
CA THR A 342 1.71 -34.60 -11.74
C THR A 342 1.44 -34.56 -13.24
N THR A 343 1.23 -33.36 -13.80
CA THR A 343 0.89 -33.11 -15.21
C THR A 343 2.07 -32.55 -16.00
N ILE A 344 2.89 -31.71 -15.39
CA ILE A 344 4.00 -30.99 -16.05
C ILE A 344 5.36 -31.62 -15.75
N GLY A 345 5.49 -32.43 -14.69
CA GLY A 345 6.74 -33.07 -14.26
C GLY A 345 7.53 -32.19 -13.29
N LYS A 346 8.86 -32.34 -13.26
CA LYS A 346 9.69 -31.71 -12.23
C LYS A 346 10.26 -30.37 -12.68
N PHE A 347 10.04 -29.34 -11.89
CA PHE A 347 10.64 -28.02 -12.08
C PHE A 347 11.68 -27.71 -10.99
N LYS A 348 12.77 -27.04 -11.38
CA LYS A 348 13.77 -26.51 -10.45
C LYS A 348 14.14 -25.08 -10.79
N GLY A 349 13.92 -24.17 -9.86
CA GLY A 349 14.34 -22.78 -9.94
C GLY A 349 15.51 -22.49 -9.02
N THR A 350 16.50 -21.73 -9.47
CA THR A 350 17.51 -21.10 -8.62
C THR A 350 17.59 -19.63 -8.96
N SER A 351 17.43 -18.77 -7.95
CA SER A 351 17.66 -17.34 -8.08
C SER A 351 18.76 -16.90 -7.11
N LEU A 352 19.63 -16.02 -7.58
CA LEU A 352 20.67 -15.36 -6.81
C LEU A 352 20.60 -13.87 -7.11
N SER A 353 20.52 -13.04 -6.07
CA SER A 353 20.62 -11.60 -6.19
C SER A 353 21.76 -11.07 -5.33
N PHE A 354 22.41 -10.02 -5.81
CA PHE A 354 23.44 -9.28 -5.09
C PHE A 354 23.23 -7.79 -5.31
N GLY A 355 23.22 -7.01 -4.23
CA GLY A 355 23.10 -5.57 -4.26
C GLY A 355 24.27 -4.89 -3.55
N LEU A 356 24.68 -3.74 -4.06
CA LEU A 356 25.66 -2.85 -3.43
C LEU A 356 25.18 -1.41 -3.57
N ASN A 357 24.98 -0.72 -2.44
CA ASN A 357 24.53 0.68 -2.38
C ASN A 357 25.59 1.53 -1.67
N TRP A 358 26.05 2.61 -2.32
CA TRP A 358 27.10 3.48 -1.81
C TRP A 358 26.73 4.96 -1.88
N GLN A 359 26.50 5.57 -0.72
CA GLN A 359 26.28 7.01 -0.54
C GLN A 359 27.62 7.74 -0.33
N PHE A 360 28.50 7.73 -1.33
CA PHE A 360 29.87 8.25 -1.15
C PHE A 360 29.94 9.76 -0.90
N TYR A 361 28.84 10.49 -1.12
CA TYR A 361 28.67 11.90 -0.76
C TYR A 361 27.19 12.18 -0.45
N GLU A 362 26.87 13.26 0.28
CA GLU A 362 25.49 13.60 0.68
C GLU A 362 24.49 13.67 -0.50
N ASN A 363 24.97 13.99 -1.69
CA ASN A 363 24.16 14.19 -2.88
C ASN A 363 24.31 13.08 -3.93
N TRP A 364 25.15 12.08 -3.68
CA TRP A 364 25.47 11.05 -4.67
C TRP A 364 25.23 9.64 -4.12
N LEU A 365 24.45 8.85 -4.86
CA LEU A 365 24.21 7.44 -4.60
C LEU A 365 24.62 6.62 -5.82
N ILE A 366 25.46 5.61 -5.59
CA ILE A 366 25.79 4.58 -6.57
C ILE A 366 25.12 3.29 -6.14
N SER A 367 24.42 2.62 -7.06
CA SER A 367 23.86 1.29 -6.82
C SER A 367 24.30 0.31 -7.92
N LEU A 368 24.65 -0.91 -7.50
CA LEU A 368 24.91 -2.04 -8.37
C LEU A 368 24.01 -3.20 -7.93
N ASN A 369 23.23 -3.74 -8.85
CA ASN A 369 22.42 -4.93 -8.62
C ASN A 369 22.79 -5.98 -9.67
N ALA A 370 22.97 -7.23 -9.24
CA ALA A 370 23.28 -8.34 -10.11
C ALA A 370 22.37 -9.52 -9.76
N ASP A 371 21.63 -9.99 -10.76
CA ASP A 371 20.65 -11.05 -10.63
C ASP A 371 20.98 -12.20 -11.58
N TYR A 372 20.88 -13.41 -11.07
CA TYR A 372 21.01 -14.64 -11.83
C TYR A 372 19.83 -15.55 -11.53
N ASN A 373 19.10 -15.91 -12.57
CA ASN A 373 17.97 -16.83 -12.48
C ASN A 373 18.24 -18.02 -13.40
N ARG A 374 18.02 -19.23 -12.89
CA ARG A 374 18.11 -20.46 -13.68
C ARG A 374 16.87 -21.30 -13.39
N ASN A 375 16.13 -21.59 -14.44
CA ASN A 375 14.92 -22.39 -14.41
C ASN A 375 15.16 -23.65 -15.25
N MET A 376 14.93 -24.81 -14.65
CA MET A 376 15.01 -26.10 -15.32
C MET A 376 13.63 -26.74 -15.27
N ASN A 377 13.13 -27.13 -16.43
CA ASN A 377 11.90 -27.89 -16.55
C ASN A 377 12.25 -29.29 -17.05
N ASP A 378 11.89 -30.31 -16.29
CA ASP A 378 12.16 -31.73 -16.56
C ASP A 378 10.83 -32.52 -16.61
N PRO A 379 10.07 -32.35 -17.71
CA PRO A 379 8.77 -33.00 -17.91
C PRO A 379 8.86 -34.51 -18.14
N ASP A 380 7.85 -35.24 -17.67
CA ASP A 380 7.75 -36.69 -17.86
C ASP A 380 7.52 -37.02 -19.36
N ASN A 381 8.48 -37.72 -19.98
CA ASN A 381 8.49 -38.15 -21.39
C ASN A 381 8.81 -37.06 -22.44
N LEU A 382 9.38 -35.92 -22.03
CA LEU A 382 9.87 -34.88 -22.93
C LEU A 382 11.35 -34.53 -22.61
N GLU A 383 12.03 -33.81 -23.49
CA GLU A 383 13.40 -33.35 -23.21
C GLU A 383 13.41 -32.25 -22.15
N SER A 384 14.29 -32.36 -21.16
CA SER A 384 14.47 -31.34 -20.15
C SER A 384 15.00 -30.05 -20.78
N THR A 385 14.42 -28.91 -20.41
CA THR A 385 14.86 -27.59 -20.85
C THR A 385 15.47 -26.81 -19.70
N THR A 386 16.51 -26.02 -19.97
CA THR A 386 17.11 -25.11 -18.99
C THR A 386 17.17 -23.72 -19.60
N THR A 387 16.66 -22.73 -18.88
CA THR A 387 16.76 -21.32 -19.23
C THR A 387 17.53 -20.59 -18.14
N ASP A 388 18.58 -19.86 -18.50
CA ASP A 388 19.31 -18.97 -17.60
C ASP A 388 19.17 -17.50 -18.02
N GLY A 389 18.99 -16.63 -17.02
CA GLY A 389 18.92 -15.18 -17.16
C GLY A 389 19.96 -14.54 -16.25
N LYS A 390 20.66 -13.53 -16.78
CA LYS A 390 21.65 -12.74 -16.04
C LYS A 390 21.37 -11.26 -16.29
N THR A 391 21.18 -10.51 -15.21
CA THR A 391 20.96 -9.08 -15.27
C THR A 391 21.98 -8.39 -14.38
N VAL A 392 22.61 -7.33 -14.87
CA VAL A 392 23.45 -6.46 -14.06
C VAL A 392 23.02 -5.03 -14.32
N LEU A 393 22.60 -4.35 -13.26
CA LEU A 393 22.17 -2.96 -13.30
C LEU A 393 23.12 -2.10 -12.50
N PHE A 394 23.62 -1.04 -13.12
CA PHE A 394 24.43 -0.02 -12.48
C PHE A 394 23.73 1.32 -12.60
N SER A 395 23.57 2.02 -11.48
CA SER A 395 22.96 3.35 -11.44
C SER A 395 23.81 4.32 -10.62
N ILE A 396 23.82 5.57 -11.08
CA ILE A 396 24.39 6.70 -10.36
C ILE A 396 23.31 7.77 -10.33
N SER A 397 22.99 8.26 -9.13
CA SER A 397 22.05 9.37 -8.96
C SER A 397 22.73 10.54 -8.25
N TYR A 398 22.38 11.75 -8.69
CA TYR A 398 22.81 13.00 -8.10
C TYR A 398 21.57 13.84 -7.77
N ALA A 399 21.41 14.21 -6.50
CA ALA A 399 20.32 15.05 -6.03
C ALA A 399 20.87 16.37 -5.47
N ARG A 400 20.32 17.51 -5.91
CA ARG A 400 20.68 18.83 -5.38
C ARG A 400 19.44 19.66 -5.16
N ALA A 401 19.25 20.10 -3.91
CA ALA A 401 18.24 21.11 -3.57
C ALA A 401 18.89 22.49 -3.39
N SER A 402 18.20 23.54 -3.83
CA SER A 402 18.58 24.94 -3.57
C SER A 402 17.34 25.81 -3.42
N GLY A 403 17.43 26.88 -2.62
CA GLY A 403 16.29 27.75 -2.29
C GLY A 403 16.17 27.98 -0.79
N ARG A 404 15.13 28.68 -0.36
CA ARG A 404 14.76 28.69 1.07
C ARG A 404 14.24 27.30 1.40
N LYS A 405 14.85 26.67 2.40
CA LYS A 405 14.29 25.48 3.05
C LYS A 405 12.82 25.76 3.40
N PRO A 406 11.92 24.80 3.19
CA PRO A 406 10.49 25.02 3.30
C PRO A 406 10.14 25.70 4.63
N LEU A 407 9.06 26.48 4.59
CA LEU A 407 8.40 26.97 5.80
C LEU A 407 8.21 25.79 6.75
N LEU A 408 8.37 26.03 8.05
CA LEU A 408 8.19 25.02 9.10
C LEU A 408 6.99 24.13 8.76
N TYR A 409 7.22 22.86 8.50
CA TYR A 409 6.14 21.93 8.23
C TYR A 409 5.28 21.76 9.49
N GLY A 410 3.97 21.70 9.30
CA GLY A 410 2.99 21.50 10.36
C GLY A 410 2.73 22.70 11.27
N ARG A 411 1.61 22.67 11.98
CA ARG A 411 1.23 23.72 12.95
C ARG A 411 2.00 23.51 14.26
N PRO A 412 2.66 24.53 14.83
CA PRO A 412 3.27 24.39 16.14
C PRO A 412 2.19 24.15 17.19
N THR A 413 2.17 22.94 17.73
CA THR A 413 1.29 22.54 18.85
C THR A 413 2.07 22.42 20.17
N GLY A 414 3.41 22.53 20.12
CA GLY A 414 4.30 22.49 21.28
C GLY A 414 5.08 23.79 21.50
N ASN A 415 6.16 23.70 22.29
CA ASN A 415 7.08 24.81 22.55
C ASN A 415 7.67 25.36 21.23
N PRO A 416 8.03 26.66 21.15
CA PRO A 416 8.68 27.22 19.98
C PRO A 416 9.97 26.48 19.64
N GLY A 417 10.01 25.86 18.47
CA GLY A 417 11.08 24.95 18.11
C GLY A 417 10.85 24.25 16.79
N ARG A 418 11.86 23.51 16.35
CA ARG A 418 11.80 22.71 15.11
C ARG A 418 12.56 21.41 15.27
N GLY A 419 12.07 20.35 14.67
CA GLY A 419 12.69 19.03 14.61
C GLY A 419 12.62 18.43 13.21
N ARG A 420 12.66 17.11 13.13
CA ARG A 420 12.41 16.33 11.91
C ARG A 420 11.43 15.18 12.21
N ILE A 421 10.79 14.67 11.17
CA ILE A 421 10.08 13.40 11.21
C ILE A 421 10.75 12.46 10.21
N THR A 422 11.02 11.23 10.60
CA THR A 422 11.57 10.17 9.75
C THR A 422 10.76 8.90 9.90
N GLY A 423 10.87 8.00 8.92
CA GLY A 423 10.16 6.73 8.96
C GLY A 423 10.38 5.89 7.73
N LYS A 424 9.78 4.71 7.72
CA LYS A 424 9.82 3.75 6.61
C LYS A 424 8.45 3.23 6.22
N VAL A 425 8.30 2.87 4.95
CA VAL A 425 7.13 2.15 4.41
C VAL A 425 7.60 0.83 3.80
N PHE A 426 7.01 -0.28 4.21
CA PHE A 426 7.41 -1.63 3.78
C PHE A 426 6.25 -2.62 3.82
N LEU A 427 6.38 -3.72 3.07
CA LEU A 427 5.43 -4.84 3.04
C LEU A 427 5.71 -5.77 4.22
N ASP A 428 4.85 -5.74 5.23
CA ASP A 428 4.91 -6.55 6.45
C ASP A 428 4.15 -7.87 6.26
N GLU A 429 4.78 -8.77 5.49
CA GLU A 429 4.28 -10.13 5.22
C GLU A 429 3.97 -10.91 6.50
N ASN A 430 4.72 -10.66 7.56
CA ASN A 430 4.68 -11.47 8.76
C ASN A 430 3.89 -10.79 9.92
N GLN A 431 3.43 -9.56 9.71
CA GLN A 431 2.63 -8.74 10.61
C GLN A 431 3.29 -8.48 11.98
N ASP A 432 4.62 -8.36 12.01
CA ASP A 432 5.35 -8.07 13.25
C ASP A 432 5.59 -6.56 13.48
N GLY A 433 5.26 -5.73 12.49
CA GLY A 433 5.36 -4.27 12.51
C GLY A 433 6.78 -3.74 12.42
N THR A 434 7.77 -4.60 12.12
CA THR A 434 9.18 -4.22 11.99
C THR A 434 9.75 -4.74 10.68
N GLN A 435 10.38 -3.85 9.92
CA GLN A 435 10.86 -4.21 8.59
C GLN A 435 11.86 -5.36 8.62
N ASN A 436 11.42 -6.49 8.09
CA ASN A 436 12.23 -7.65 7.81
C ASN A 436 12.93 -7.48 6.41
N VAL A 437 13.63 -8.48 5.85
CA VAL A 437 14.63 -8.34 4.74
C VAL A 437 14.17 -9.18 3.57
N ASN A 438 13.46 -10.25 3.87
CA ASN A 438 12.39 -10.75 3.05
C ASN A 438 11.28 -9.72 2.81
N GLU A 439 11.08 -8.76 3.73
CA GLU A 439 10.06 -7.72 3.56
C GLU A 439 10.53 -6.59 2.64
N THR A 440 9.72 -6.31 1.65
CA THR A 440 10.04 -5.37 0.58
C THR A 440 9.84 -3.94 1.05
N ALA A 441 10.88 -3.10 0.92
CA ALA A 441 10.76 -1.67 1.12
C ALA A 441 9.96 -1.04 -0.03
N LEU A 442 9.00 -0.16 0.29
CA LEU A 442 8.19 0.48 -0.73
C LEU A 442 8.72 1.86 -1.10
N LYS A 443 9.17 1.99 -2.34
CA LYS A 443 9.65 3.24 -2.94
C LYS A 443 8.50 4.00 -3.58
N SER A 444 8.62 5.34 -3.64
CA SER A 444 7.69 6.24 -4.34
C SER A 444 6.28 6.18 -3.77
N ILE A 445 6.16 5.86 -2.47
CA ILE A 445 4.93 5.99 -1.71
C ILE A 445 4.83 7.43 -1.22
N LEU A 446 3.73 8.10 -1.57
CA LEU A 446 3.46 9.43 -1.06
C LEU A 446 3.19 9.37 0.45
N VAL A 447 3.75 10.29 1.21
CA VAL A 447 3.56 10.42 2.66
C VAL A 447 3.06 11.82 2.94
N TYR A 448 2.00 11.94 3.74
CA TYR A 448 1.35 13.18 4.10
C TYR A 448 1.62 13.54 5.55
N LEU A 449 1.99 14.80 5.79
CA LEU A 449 2.11 15.40 7.11
C LEU A 449 0.99 16.44 7.30
N ASP A 450 0.23 16.26 8.37
CA ASP A 450 -0.94 17.04 8.77
C ASP A 450 -1.99 17.18 7.63
N GLY A 451 -2.10 16.15 6.77
CA GLY A 451 -2.98 16.13 5.59
C GLY A 451 -2.66 17.22 4.56
N ARG A 452 -1.47 17.84 4.66
CA ARG A 452 -1.16 19.07 3.93
C ARG A 452 0.15 19.02 3.16
N PHE A 453 1.20 18.55 3.81
CA PHE A 453 2.55 18.52 3.25
C PHE A 453 2.86 17.11 2.78
N THR A 454 3.60 16.96 1.68
CA THR A 454 3.92 15.65 1.14
C THR A 454 5.43 15.44 0.98
N THR A 455 5.84 14.17 1.05
CA THR A 455 7.16 13.67 0.62
C THR A 455 6.96 12.27 0.05
N GLU A 456 7.92 11.74 -0.71
CA GLU A 456 7.88 10.36 -1.19
C GLU A 456 8.95 9.50 -0.51
N THR A 457 8.70 8.19 -0.44
CA THR A 457 9.69 7.24 0.06
C THR A 457 10.80 6.96 -0.96
N ASP A 458 12.03 6.81 -0.47
CA ASP A 458 13.19 6.46 -1.28
C ASP A 458 13.26 4.95 -1.62
N SER A 459 14.34 4.51 -2.27
CA SER A 459 14.54 3.09 -2.63
C SER A 459 14.70 2.14 -1.44
N GLU A 460 15.00 2.65 -0.25
CA GLU A 460 15.01 1.89 1.00
C GLU A 460 13.68 2.01 1.77
N GLY A 461 12.65 2.62 1.14
CA GLY A 461 11.34 2.86 1.71
C GLY A 461 11.31 3.98 2.74
N LYS A 462 12.37 4.79 2.87
CA LYS A 462 12.49 5.84 3.89
C LYS A 462 11.87 7.16 3.43
N PHE A 463 11.27 7.89 4.35
CA PHE A 463 10.82 9.26 4.13
C PHE A 463 11.34 10.20 5.23
N GLU A 464 11.45 11.49 4.92
CA GLU A 464 11.82 12.53 5.89
C GLU A 464 11.03 13.83 5.66
N PHE A 465 10.50 14.40 6.75
CA PHE A 465 10.07 15.79 6.81
C PHE A 465 11.04 16.61 7.64
N TRP A 466 11.61 17.66 7.05
CA TRP A 466 12.46 18.61 7.78
C TRP A 466 12.50 20.00 7.10
N PRO A 467 12.39 21.11 7.86
CA PRO A 467 12.13 21.20 9.30
C PRO A 467 10.64 21.10 9.63
N VAL A 468 10.27 20.35 10.68
CA VAL A 468 8.91 20.27 11.22
C VAL A 468 8.80 21.11 12.48
N ALA A 469 7.67 21.79 12.71
CA ALA A 469 7.39 22.46 13.98
C ALA A 469 7.51 21.47 15.15
N SER A 470 7.93 21.92 16.34
CA SER A 470 7.84 21.02 17.50
C SER A 470 6.40 20.92 18.00
N GLY A 471 5.98 19.69 18.31
CA GLY A 471 4.61 19.39 18.72
C GLY A 471 4.12 18.05 18.18
N ASN A 472 2.83 17.82 18.39
CA ASN A 472 2.06 16.70 17.83
C ASN A 472 1.72 16.98 16.36
N HIS A 473 1.98 15.99 15.52
CA HIS A 473 1.73 15.98 14.08
C HIS A 473 1.09 14.66 13.67
N TYR A 474 0.35 14.66 12.57
CA TYR A 474 -0.31 13.47 12.04
C TYR A 474 0.32 13.07 10.70
N ILE A 475 0.74 11.82 10.57
CA ILE A 475 1.31 11.27 9.34
C ILE A 475 0.37 10.22 8.77
N SER A 476 0.05 10.33 7.47
CA SER A 476 -0.60 9.27 6.70
C SER A 476 0.22 8.96 5.45
N ILE A 477 -0.05 7.85 4.77
CA ILE A 477 0.61 7.50 3.51
C ILE A 477 -0.42 7.32 2.41
N GLY A 478 0.01 7.51 1.17
CA GLY A 478 -0.75 7.19 -0.02
C GLY A 478 -0.71 5.72 -0.33
N ILE A 479 -1.69 5.02 0.24
CA ILE A 479 -1.84 3.59 0.01
C ILE A 479 -2.10 3.26 -1.46
N GLU A 480 -2.56 4.22 -2.26
CA GLU A 480 -2.75 4.06 -3.70
C GLU A 480 -1.44 3.81 -4.47
N ASP A 481 -0.30 4.23 -3.92
CA ASP A 481 1.00 3.96 -4.52
C ASP A 481 1.54 2.58 -4.10
N ALA A 482 0.88 1.91 -3.16
CA ALA A 482 1.27 0.58 -2.72
C ALA A 482 0.83 -0.49 -3.73
N PRO A 483 1.66 -1.52 -3.96
CA PRO A 483 1.28 -2.62 -4.84
C PRO A 483 0.07 -3.36 -4.25
N LEU A 484 -0.99 -3.57 -5.04
CA LEU A 484 -2.07 -4.48 -4.63
C LEU A 484 -1.49 -5.90 -4.43
N PRO A 485 -1.95 -6.69 -3.44
CA PRO A 485 -3.08 -6.47 -2.52
C PRO A 485 -2.68 -5.85 -1.16
N TRP A 486 -1.61 -5.05 -1.10
CA TRP A 486 -1.06 -4.52 0.15
C TRP A 486 -1.72 -3.21 0.59
N GLY A 487 -2.02 -3.08 1.87
CA GLY A 487 -2.67 -1.92 2.47
C GLY A 487 -2.32 -1.73 3.95
N LEU A 488 -2.93 -0.77 4.65
CA LEU A 488 -2.73 -0.61 6.09
C LEU A 488 -3.84 -1.27 6.90
N ASP A 489 -3.52 -1.64 8.15
CA ASP A 489 -4.54 -2.10 9.10
C ASP A 489 -5.52 -0.99 9.49
N ASP A 490 -4.96 0.22 9.57
CA ASP A 490 -5.58 1.51 9.86
C ASP A 490 -4.92 2.57 8.96
N GLU A 491 -5.69 3.10 8.00
CA GLU A 491 -5.26 4.15 7.07
C GLU A 491 -5.38 5.56 7.67
N SER A 492 -5.94 5.68 8.89
CA SER A 492 -6.02 6.96 9.60
C SER A 492 -4.62 7.52 9.87
N ALA A 493 -4.56 8.85 9.97
CA ALA A 493 -3.30 9.52 10.19
C ALA A 493 -2.75 9.20 11.59
N LYS A 494 -1.54 8.65 11.65
CA LYS A 494 -0.87 8.27 12.89
C LYS A 494 -0.21 9.47 13.54
N LEU A 495 -0.40 9.62 14.85
CA LEU A 495 0.20 10.71 15.63
C LEU A 495 1.71 10.47 15.88
N VAL A 496 2.52 11.49 15.61
CA VAL A 496 3.95 11.55 15.94
C VAL A 496 4.26 12.84 16.70
N TYR A 497 5.06 12.75 17.76
CA TYR A 497 5.54 13.92 18.50
C TYR A 497 6.94 14.32 18.04
N VAL A 498 7.10 15.59 17.68
CA VAL A 498 8.38 16.18 17.25
C VAL A 498 8.97 17.02 18.39
N PRO A 499 10.06 16.58 19.02
CA PRO A 499 10.74 17.37 20.04
C PRO A 499 11.54 18.53 19.43
N THR A 500 11.74 19.60 20.21
CA THR A 500 12.60 20.73 19.81
C THR A 500 14.03 20.26 19.55
N ARG A 501 14.53 20.45 18.33
CA ARG A 501 15.82 19.99 17.81
C ARG A 501 16.03 18.47 17.86
N GLY A 502 14.96 17.69 17.93
CA GLY A 502 15.05 16.23 17.85
C GLY A 502 14.21 15.66 16.71
N GLU A 503 13.93 14.37 16.82
CA GLU A 503 13.38 13.53 15.77
C GLU A 503 12.17 12.77 16.30
N GLY A 504 11.08 12.79 15.52
CA GLY A 504 9.97 11.87 15.68
C GLY A 504 10.10 10.77 14.63
N GLU A 505 9.98 9.52 15.05
CA GLU A 505 10.11 8.34 14.16
C GLU A 505 8.76 7.65 14.03
N ILE A 506 8.35 7.32 12.81
CA ILE A 506 7.09 6.62 12.57
C ILE A 506 7.10 5.75 11.31
N ASP A 507 6.85 4.46 11.47
CA ASP A 507 6.85 3.48 10.38
C ASP A 507 5.44 3.04 9.96
N PHE A 508 5.35 2.63 8.69
CA PHE A 508 4.15 2.07 8.06
C PHE A 508 4.46 0.67 7.51
N ALA A 509 3.95 -0.31 8.24
CA ALA A 509 3.95 -1.72 7.87
C ALA A 509 2.65 -2.03 7.12
N LEU A 510 2.75 -2.29 5.82
CA LEU A 510 1.59 -2.66 5.01
C LEU A 510 1.36 -4.15 5.09
N ILE A 511 0.11 -4.54 5.32
CA ILE A 511 -0.33 -5.93 5.38
C ILE A 511 -1.17 -6.23 4.14
N LYS A 512 -1.25 -7.50 3.72
CA LYS A 512 -2.21 -7.89 2.68
C LYS A 512 -3.64 -7.66 3.20
N LEU A 513 -4.46 -6.95 2.43
CA LEU A 513 -5.85 -6.64 2.82
C LEU A 513 -6.82 -7.80 2.59
N ASN A 514 -6.42 -8.78 1.77
CA ASN A 514 -7.23 -9.94 1.38
C ASN A 514 -6.68 -11.27 1.94
N GLU A 515 -5.88 -11.24 3.01
CA GLU A 515 -5.34 -12.41 3.73
C GLU A 515 -5.43 -12.34 5.26
#